data_AF-A0A7N0UIF1-F1
#
_entry.id   AF-A0A7N0UIF1-F1
#
_cell.length_a   1.000
_cell.length_b   1.000
_cell.length_c   1.000
_cell.angle_alpha   90.00
_cell.angle_beta   90.00
_cell.angle_gamma   90.00
#
_symmetry.space_group_name_H-M   'P 1'
#
loop_
_entity.id
_entity.type
_entity.pdbx_description
1 polymer ?
#
loop_
_entity_poly.entity_id
_entity_poly.type
_entity_poly.pdbx_seq_one_letter_code
_entity_poly.pdbx_strand_id
1 'polypeptide(L)'
;MAAAITAAVTFPATKSTPFSARNTIVPPSDRLSFKKVVYARDLTASSVGGLAVRAQVIATEVEAEAEAPAAAKVEKQSKKNEEGVVVNKFKPKNPYIGRCLLNTRITGDDAPGETWHMVFSTEGEIPYREGQSIGVIPDGVDKNGKPHKLRLYSIASSALGDFGDSKTVSLCVKRLIYTNENGELVKGVCSNFLCDLKPGYEVKITGPVGKEMLMPKDPNATIIMLGTGTGVAPFRSFLWKMFFEKHEDYQFNGLAWLFLGVPTSSSLLYKEEFEFMK
;
A
#
# COMPACT_ATOMS: atom_id res chain seq x y z
N MET A 1 -21.96 34.92 -31.76
CA MET A 1 -22.13 35.58 -30.46
C MET A 1 -22.50 34.52 -29.44
N ALA A 2 -21.55 34.12 -28.59
CA ALA A 2 -21.75 33.15 -27.54
C ALA A 2 -21.09 33.71 -26.28
N ALA A 3 -21.91 34.02 -25.28
CA ALA A 3 -21.50 34.57 -24.00
C ALA A 3 -21.17 33.41 -23.04
N ALA A 4 -19.97 33.44 -22.44
CA ALA A 4 -19.60 32.56 -21.35
C ALA A 4 -19.92 33.26 -20.01
N ILE A 5 -20.89 32.72 -19.28
CA ILE A 5 -21.26 33.16 -17.94
C ILE A 5 -20.37 32.40 -16.95
N THR A 6 -19.53 33.13 -16.20
CA THR A 6 -18.74 32.57 -15.10
C THR A 6 -19.45 32.92 -13.78
N ALA A 7 -19.84 31.92 -13.00
CA ALA A 7 -20.40 32.11 -11.66
C ALA A 7 -19.32 31.89 -10.60
N ALA A 8 -19.15 32.87 -9.71
CA ALA A 8 -18.32 32.76 -8.51
C ALA A 8 -19.21 32.68 -7.27
N VAL A 9 -18.92 31.76 -6.35
CA VAL A 9 -19.61 31.65 -5.06
C VAL A 9 -18.57 31.74 -3.95
N THR A 10 -18.67 32.79 -3.14
CA THR A 10 -17.85 33.07 -1.96
C THR A 10 -18.57 32.57 -0.70
N PHE A 11 -17.87 31.84 0.16
CA PHE A 11 -18.36 31.44 1.49
C PHE A 11 -17.94 32.44 2.58
N PRO A 12 -18.80 32.75 3.57
CA PRO A 12 -18.47 33.65 4.67
C PRO A 12 -17.65 32.95 5.77
N ALA A 13 -16.64 33.65 6.28
CA ALA A 13 -15.79 33.21 7.40
C ALA A 13 -16.51 33.35 8.76
N THR A 14 -16.58 32.25 9.51
CA THR A 14 -17.02 32.25 10.92
C THR A 14 -15.83 32.35 11.87
N LYS A 15 -15.95 33.25 12.85
CA LYS A 15 -14.95 33.53 13.90
C LYS A 15 -14.92 32.39 14.92
N SER A 16 -13.74 31.89 15.28
CA SER A 16 -13.52 31.06 16.47
C SER A 16 -12.60 31.78 17.46
N THR A 17 -12.97 31.71 18.75
CA THR A 17 -12.26 32.23 19.92
C THR A 17 -11.10 31.31 20.32
N PRO A 18 -10.01 31.83 20.92
CA PRO A 18 -8.87 30.99 21.31
C PRO A 18 -9.09 30.36 22.70
N PHE A 19 -8.80 29.05 22.79
CA PHE A 19 -8.71 28.29 24.02
C PHE A 19 -7.31 28.44 24.63
N SER A 20 -7.22 28.62 25.95
CA SER A 20 -5.98 28.81 26.69
C SER A 20 -5.22 27.49 26.88
N ALA A 21 -4.01 27.37 26.32
CA ALA A 21 -3.10 26.25 26.57
C ALA A 21 -2.13 26.57 27.73
N ARG A 22 -2.07 25.68 28.74
CA ARG A 22 -1.01 25.66 29.75
C ARG A 22 0.29 25.16 29.11
N ASN A 23 1.36 25.95 29.22
CA ASN A 23 2.70 25.54 28.84
C ASN A 23 3.33 24.66 29.93
N THR A 24 3.74 23.45 29.57
CA THR A 24 4.71 22.66 30.34
C THR A 24 6.03 22.69 29.58
N ILE A 25 7.07 23.22 30.22
CA ILE A 25 8.40 23.42 29.65
C ILE A 25 9.18 22.10 29.74
N VAL A 26 9.66 21.60 28.60
CA VAL A 26 10.64 20.50 28.50
C VAL A 26 11.94 21.08 27.93
N PRO A 27 13.13 20.75 28.48
CA PRO A 27 14.40 21.36 28.10
C PRO A 27 14.85 20.95 26.68
N PRO A 28 15.67 21.78 25.99
CA PRO A 28 16.03 21.56 24.60
C PRO A 28 17.40 20.90 24.48
N SER A 29 17.43 19.60 24.22
CA SER A 29 18.62 18.97 23.64
C SER A 29 18.17 17.82 22.74
N ASP A 30 18.62 17.89 21.48
CA ASP A 30 18.40 16.97 20.36
C ASP A 30 17.16 17.21 19.48
N ARG A 31 17.05 18.44 18.95
CA ARG A 31 16.42 18.65 17.63
C ARG A 31 17.37 18.21 16.52
N LEU A 32 17.02 17.11 15.85
CA LEU A 32 17.53 16.80 14.51
C LEU A 32 17.15 17.95 13.55
N SER A 33 18.15 18.68 13.03
CA SER A 33 17.91 19.70 12.02
C SER A 33 17.73 19.04 10.64
N PHE A 34 16.51 19.02 10.13
CA PHE A 34 16.29 18.76 8.71
C PHE A 34 16.72 20.00 7.91
N LYS A 35 17.83 19.91 7.16
CA LYS A 35 18.12 20.89 6.11
C LYS A 35 17.05 20.77 5.03
N LYS A 36 16.11 21.70 5.04
CA LYS A 36 15.10 21.88 4.00
C LYS A 36 15.81 22.39 2.75
N VAL A 37 16.12 21.51 1.79
CA VAL A 37 16.49 21.96 0.44
C VAL A 37 15.18 22.30 -0.27
N VAL A 38 14.85 23.59 -0.29
CA VAL A 38 13.79 24.14 -1.13
C VAL A 38 14.47 24.72 -2.36
N TYR A 39 14.22 24.16 -3.54
CA TYR A 39 14.39 24.92 -4.77
C TYR A 39 13.19 25.88 -4.86
N ALA A 40 13.41 27.13 -4.46
CA ALA A 40 12.50 28.24 -4.74
C ALA A 40 13.26 29.25 -5.59
N ARG A 41 12.70 29.52 -6.77
CA ARG A 41 13.15 30.53 -7.72
C ARG A 41 12.58 31.85 -7.21
N ASP A 42 13.45 32.76 -6.77
CA ASP A 42 13.05 34.06 -6.23
C ASP A 42 12.38 34.93 -7.31
N LEU A 43 11.16 35.37 -7.01
CA LEU A 43 10.54 36.55 -7.60
C LEU A 43 10.04 37.41 -6.44
N THR A 44 10.81 38.44 -6.09
CA THR A 44 10.32 39.57 -5.32
C THR A 44 10.33 40.79 -6.22
N ALA A 45 9.15 41.31 -6.52
CA ALA A 45 8.97 42.62 -7.11
C ALA A 45 8.84 43.63 -5.96
N SER A 46 9.76 44.59 -5.90
CA SER A 46 9.56 45.86 -5.21
C SER A 46 9.86 46.99 -6.20
N SER A 47 9.09 48.06 -6.08
CA SER A 47 8.75 48.97 -7.16
C SER A 47 9.64 50.23 -7.24
N VAL A 48 9.60 50.82 -8.44
CA VAL A 48 9.87 52.23 -8.81
C VAL A 48 11.33 52.67 -8.99
N GLY A 49 11.66 53.01 -10.24
CA GLY A 49 12.84 53.79 -10.62
C GLY A 49 13.22 53.51 -12.08
N GLY A 50 12.93 54.44 -12.98
CA GLY A 50 12.82 54.19 -14.42
C GLY A 50 14.14 54.04 -15.19
N LEU A 51 14.06 53.31 -16.31
CA LEU A 51 14.57 53.69 -17.63
C LEU A 51 14.07 52.65 -18.65
N ALA A 52 13.37 53.10 -19.69
CA ALA A 52 12.87 52.24 -20.75
C ALA A 52 13.97 52.00 -21.80
N VAL A 53 14.28 50.73 -22.09
CA VAL A 53 15.08 50.35 -23.27
C VAL A 53 14.26 49.38 -24.10
N ARG A 54 13.90 49.81 -25.33
CA ARG A 54 13.21 49.01 -26.34
C ARG A 54 14.18 47.98 -26.92
N ALA A 55 13.82 46.71 -26.93
CA ALA A 55 14.49 45.68 -27.72
C ALA A 55 13.63 45.37 -28.95
N GLN A 56 14.19 45.59 -30.14
CA GLN A 56 13.62 45.15 -31.42
C GLN A 56 13.92 43.66 -31.62
N VAL A 57 12.92 42.92 -32.10
CA VAL A 57 13.05 41.53 -32.51
C VAL A 57 13.22 41.52 -34.03
N ILE A 58 14.35 41.02 -34.53
CA ILE A 58 14.50 40.64 -35.94
C ILE A 58 14.50 39.12 -35.98
N ALA A 59 13.47 38.57 -36.62
CA ALA A 59 13.39 37.16 -36.94
C ALA A 59 14.21 36.88 -38.20
N THR A 60 15.07 35.87 -38.15
CA THR A 60 15.62 35.22 -39.34
C THR A 60 15.31 33.74 -39.23
N GLU A 61 14.39 33.29 -40.08
CA GLU A 61 14.11 31.89 -40.35
C GLU A 61 15.29 31.29 -41.14
N VAL A 62 15.76 30.12 -40.73
CA VAL A 62 16.61 29.27 -41.57
C VAL A 62 16.08 27.86 -41.47
N GLU A 63 15.41 27.42 -42.53
CA GLU A 63 15.20 26.02 -42.85
C GLU A 63 16.54 25.39 -43.27
N ALA A 64 16.89 24.24 -42.69
CA ALA A 64 17.79 23.29 -43.31
C ALA A 64 17.60 21.91 -42.69
N GLU A 65 17.29 20.95 -43.56
CA GLU A 65 17.18 19.52 -43.32
C GLU A 65 18.48 18.94 -42.73
N ALA A 66 18.34 18.09 -41.71
CA ALA A 66 19.34 17.09 -41.35
C ALA A 66 18.66 15.91 -40.63
N GLU A 67 18.77 14.72 -41.22
CA GLU A 67 18.34 13.43 -40.68
C GLU A 67 18.80 13.22 -39.23
N ALA A 68 17.84 13.00 -38.32
CA ALA A 68 18.11 12.60 -36.95
C ALA A 68 18.29 11.07 -36.86
N PRO A 69 19.36 10.55 -36.23
CA PRO A 69 19.48 9.12 -35.99
C PRO A 69 18.44 8.70 -34.94
N ALA A 70 17.80 7.56 -35.19
CA ALA A 70 16.75 7.00 -34.35
C ALA A 70 17.16 6.93 -32.88
N ALA A 71 16.38 7.57 -32.00
CA ALA A 71 16.54 7.47 -30.56
C ALA A 71 16.41 6.00 -30.12
N ALA A 72 17.54 5.42 -29.68
CA ALA A 72 17.56 4.12 -29.04
C ALA A 72 16.63 4.16 -27.81
N LYS A 73 15.64 3.26 -27.79
CA LYS A 73 14.80 3.03 -26.61
C LYS A 73 15.71 2.58 -25.48
N VAL A 74 15.94 3.44 -24.49
CA VAL A 74 16.53 3.05 -23.21
C VAL A 74 15.57 2.06 -22.56
N GLU A 75 15.94 0.78 -22.55
CA GLU A 75 15.21 -0.25 -21.82
C GLU A 75 15.19 0.12 -20.34
N LYS A 76 14.00 0.39 -19.81
CA LYS A 76 13.79 0.68 -18.40
C LYS A 76 13.99 -0.61 -17.61
N GLN A 77 15.23 -0.91 -17.20
CA GLN A 77 15.51 -2.03 -16.32
C GLN A 77 14.73 -1.85 -15.00
N SER A 78 13.89 -2.82 -14.66
CA SER A 78 13.12 -2.78 -13.41
C SER A 78 14.08 -2.90 -12.23
N LYS A 79 14.01 -1.94 -11.31
CA LYS A 79 14.76 -1.98 -10.03
C LYS A 79 14.16 -2.98 -9.03
N LYS A 80 13.03 -3.60 -9.37
CA LYS A 80 12.29 -4.54 -8.53
C LYS A 80 12.77 -5.98 -8.78
N ASN A 81 12.61 -6.84 -7.78
CA ASN A 81 12.96 -8.25 -7.86
C ASN A 81 11.89 -9.03 -8.66
N GLU A 82 11.86 -8.81 -9.98
CA GLU A 82 10.91 -9.42 -10.92
C GLU A 82 11.37 -10.79 -11.45
N GLU A 83 12.60 -11.18 -11.16
CA GLU A 83 13.19 -12.42 -11.64
C GLU A 83 12.49 -13.62 -10.99
N GLY A 84 12.05 -14.57 -11.82
CA GLY A 84 11.32 -15.76 -11.36
C GLY A 84 9.92 -15.50 -10.79
N VAL A 85 9.35 -14.29 -10.91
CA VAL A 85 8.03 -13.98 -10.33
C VAL A 85 6.92 -14.71 -11.08
N VAL A 86 6.26 -15.64 -10.38
CA VAL A 86 5.09 -16.38 -10.89
C VAL A 86 3.82 -15.56 -10.67
N VAL A 87 2.97 -15.53 -11.69
CA VAL A 87 1.63 -14.92 -11.61
C VAL A 87 0.60 -15.85 -12.26
N ASN A 88 -0.62 -15.85 -11.73
CA ASN A 88 -1.78 -16.58 -12.23
C ASN A 88 -1.58 -18.09 -12.43
N LYS A 89 -0.81 -18.77 -11.54
CA LYS A 89 -0.67 -20.24 -11.55
C LYS A 89 -2.05 -20.90 -11.38
N PHE A 90 -2.79 -20.48 -10.36
CA PHE A 90 -4.16 -20.95 -10.10
C PHE A 90 -5.19 -19.94 -10.58
N LYS A 91 -6.05 -20.36 -11.49
CA LYS A 91 -7.12 -19.53 -12.08
C LYS A 91 -8.45 -19.81 -11.38
N PRO A 92 -9.44 -18.92 -11.48
CA PRO A 92 -10.75 -19.13 -10.82
C PRO A 92 -11.49 -20.39 -11.27
N LYS A 93 -11.20 -20.89 -12.47
CA LYS A 93 -11.75 -22.15 -12.99
C LYS A 93 -11.13 -23.39 -12.34
N ASN A 94 -9.88 -23.30 -11.90
CA ASN A 94 -9.14 -24.38 -11.24
C ASN A 94 -8.33 -23.77 -10.07
N PRO A 95 -9.02 -23.40 -8.97
CA PRO A 95 -8.37 -22.83 -7.80
C PRO A 95 -7.58 -23.92 -7.06
N TYR A 96 -6.55 -23.52 -6.34
CA TYR A 96 -5.91 -24.38 -5.34
C TYR A 96 -6.83 -24.52 -4.12
N ILE A 97 -6.91 -25.71 -3.55
CA ILE A 97 -7.69 -25.96 -2.33
C ILE A 97 -6.72 -25.99 -1.16
N GLY A 98 -6.64 -24.87 -0.44
CA GLY A 98 -5.85 -24.75 0.78
C GLY A 98 -6.66 -25.09 2.02
N ARG A 99 -5.99 -25.20 3.17
CA ARG A 99 -6.64 -25.45 4.48
C ARG A 99 -6.32 -24.35 5.47
N CYS A 100 -7.31 -23.84 6.18
CA CYS A 100 -7.12 -22.90 7.27
C CYS A 100 -6.39 -23.59 8.42
N LEU A 101 -5.23 -23.09 8.81
CA LEU A 101 -4.44 -23.61 9.95
C LEU A 101 -4.71 -22.78 11.20
N LEU A 102 -4.71 -21.46 11.05
CA LEU A 102 -4.92 -20.50 12.14
C LEU A 102 -5.87 -19.39 11.65
N ASN A 103 -6.74 -18.93 12.53
CA ASN A 103 -7.55 -17.73 12.31
C ASN A 103 -7.76 -17.01 13.65
N THR A 104 -7.13 -15.85 13.79
CA THR A 104 -7.05 -15.11 15.06
C THR A 104 -7.37 -13.64 14.85
N ARG A 105 -8.24 -13.08 15.70
CA ARG A 105 -8.52 -11.65 15.71
C ARG A 105 -7.32 -10.90 16.30
N ILE A 106 -6.79 -9.92 15.58
CA ILE A 106 -5.60 -9.14 15.97
C ILE A 106 -5.94 -7.72 16.46
N THR A 107 -7.21 -7.34 16.41
CA THR A 107 -7.70 -6.07 16.97
C THR A 107 -8.35 -6.29 18.33
N GLY A 108 -8.27 -5.27 19.21
CA GLY A 108 -8.97 -5.25 20.49
C GLY A 108 -10.50 -5.13 20.35
N ASP A 109 -11.22 -5.39 21.45
CA ASP A 109 -12.69 -5.35 21.49
C ASP A 109 -13.28 -3.95 21.26
N ASP A 110 -12.53 -2.91 21.59
CA ASP A 110 -12.90 -1.50 21.44
C ASP A 110 -12.60 -0.94 20.03
N ALA A 111 -12.03 -1.75 19.13
CA ALA A 111 -11.76 -1.33 17.77
C ALA A 111 -13.08 -1.13 16.98
N PRO A 112 -13.17 -0.12 16.08
CA PRO A 112 -14.37 0.15 15.29
C PRO A 112 -14.72 -0.97 14.29
N GLY A 113 -13.83 -1.93 14.09
CA GLY A 113 -14.10 -3.12 13.31
C GLY A 113 -13.02 -4.16 13.54
N GLU A 114 -13.35 -5.41 13.24
CA GLU A 114 -12.46 -6.53 13.47
C GLU A 114 -11.49 -6.72 12.32
N THR A 115 -10.20 -6.89 12.65
CA THR A 115 -9.21 -7.39 11.69
C THR A 115 -8.64 -8.71 12.20
N TRP A 116 -8.53 -9.65 11.28
CA TRP A 116 -8.15 -11.03 11.53
C TRP A 116 -6.87 -11.37 10.76
N HIS A 117 -6.00 -12.11 11.42
CA HIS A 117 -4.85 -12.76 10.82
C HIS A 117 -5.16 -14.24 10.65
N MET A 118 -4.91 -14.75 9.46
CA MET A 118 -5.22 -16.13 9.11
C MET A 118 -4.11 -16.74 8.29
N VAL A 119 -3.86 -18.03 8.50
CA VAL A 119 -2.80 -18.78 7.85
C VAL A 119 -3.40 -19.99 7.13
N PHE A 120 -3.04 -20.16 5.87
CA PHE A 120 -3.49 -21.28 5.03
C PHE A 120 -2.32 -22.17 4.64
N SER A 121 -2.54 -23.49 4.65
CA SER A 121 -1.65 -24.45 4.03
C SER A 121 -1.71 -24.32 2.51
N THR A 122 -0.54 -24.37 1.89
CA THR A 122 -0.32 -24.35 0.43
C THR A 122 0.55 -25.50 -0.04
N GLU A 123 1.16 -26.27 0.87
CA GLU A 123 2.03 -27.41 0.54
C GLU A 123 3.20 -27.07 -0.40
N GLY A 124 3.55 -25.78 -0.54
CA GLY A 124 4.56 -25.28 -1.48
C GLY A 124 4.04 -25.10 -2.91
N GLU A 125 2.76 -25.31 -3.16
CA GLU A 125 2.17 -25.23 -4.49
C GLU A 125 1.93 -23.80 -4.96
N ILE A 126 1.91 -22.81 -4.06
CA ILE A 126 1.70 -21.41 -4.39
C ILE A 126 3.04 -20.67 -4.29
N PRO A 127 3.82 -20.53 -5.38
CA PRO A 127 5.12 -19.87 -5.36
C PRO A 127 4.95 -18.34 -5.40
N TYR A 128 4.49 -17.76 -4.30
CA TYR A 128 4.36 -16.30 -4.17
C TYR A 128 5.65 -15.66 -3.67
N ARG A 129 5.77 -14.34 -3.89
CA ARG A 129 6.82 -13.51 -3.30
C ARG A 129 6.23 -12.30 -2.59
N GLU A 130 7.09 -11.59 -1.86
CA GLU A 130 6.69 -10.43 -1.07
C GLU A 130 5.99 -9.36 -1.93
N GLY A 131 4.85 -8.87 -1.42
CA GLY A 131 4.06 -7.84 -2.08
C GLY A 131 3.09 -8.32 -3.17
N GLN A 132 3.02 -9.64 -3.40
CA GLN A 132 1.96 -10.21 -4.22
C GLN A 132 0.63 -10.33 -3.44
N SER A 133 -0.43 -10.68 -4.16
CA SER A 133 -1.76 -10.96 -3.63
C SER A 133 -2.22 -12.35 -4.03
N ILE A 134 -3.15 -12.91 -3.27
CA ILE A 134 -3.92 -14.09 -3.65
C ILE A 134 -5.40 -13.73 -3.76
N GLY A 135 -6.12 -14.44 -4.63
CA GLY A 135 -7.57 -14.31 -4.73
C GLY A 135 -8.26 -15.43 -3.97
N VAL A 136 -9.25 -15.09 -3.14
CA VAL A 136 -10.07 -16.08 -2.43
C VAL A 136 -11.45 -16.12 -3.06
N ILE A 137 -11.96 -17.33 -3.32
CA ILE A 137 -13.33 -17.57 -3.77
C ILE A 137 -14.12 -18.09 -2.57
N PRO A 138 -15.03 -17.29 -1.99
CA PRO A 138 -15.83 -17.75 -0.86
C PRO A 138 -16.81 -18.83 -1.30
N ASP A 139 -17.22 -19.67 -0.35
CA ASP A 139 -18.24 -20.69 -0.59
C ASP A 139 -19.64 -20.09 -0.69
N GLY A 140 -20.54 -20.87 -1.31
CA GLY A 140 -21.90 -20.45 -1.61
C GLY A 140 -22.10 -19.93 -3.03
N VAL A 141 -23.30 -19.44 -3.26
CA VAL A 141 -23.77 -18.93 -4.55
C VAL A 141 -24.33 -17.53 -4.39
N ASP A 142 -24.22 -16.73 -5.46
CA ASP A 142 -24.86 -15.42 -5.52
C ASP A 142 -26.38 -15.54 -5.72
N LYS A 143 -27.05 -14.39 -5.74
CA LYS A 143 -28.50 -14.28 -5.98
C LYS A 143 -28.98 -14.88 -7.31
N ASN A 144 -28.07 -15.14 -8.25
CA ASN A 144 -28.37 -15.72 -9.56
C ASN A 144 -27.97 -17.21 -9.62
N GLY A 145 -27.62 -17.84 -8.49
CA GLY A 145 -27.16 -19.23 -8.43
C GLY A 145 -25.75 -19.45 -8.97
N LYS A 146 -24.96 -18.39 -9.22
CA LYS A 146 -23.59 -18.52 -9.73
C LYS A 146 -22.59 -18.53 -8.58
N PRO A 147 -21.46 -19.26 -8.70
CA PRO A 147 -20.37 -19.19 -7.72
C PRO A 147 -19.91 -17.75 -7.49
N HIS A 148 -19.56 -17.42 -6.25
CA HIS A 148 -19.08 -16.10 -5.93
C HIS A 148 -17.80 -15.73 -6.69
N LYS A 149 -17.68 -14.46 -7.08
CA LYS A 149 -16.44 -13.93 -7.66
C LYS A 149 -15.31 -13.90 -6.63
N LEU A 150 -14.07 -14.08 -7.08
CA LEU A 150 -12.88 -13.96 -6.24
C LEU A 150 -12.73 -12.53 -5.70
N ARG A 151 -12.16 -12.39 -4.50
CA ARG A 151 -11.65 -11.13 -3.94
C ARG A 151 -10.15 -11.25 -3.70
N LEU A 152 -9.41 -10.21 -4.07
CA LEU A 152 -7.95 -10.17 -3.88
C LEU A 152 -7.62 -9.68 -2.47
N TYR A 153 -6.62 -10.33 -1.86
CA TYR A 153 -6.03 -9.94 -0.59
C TYR A 153 -4.53 -9.94 -0.74
N SER A 154 -3.88 -8.86 -0.28
CA SER A 154 -2.43 -8.79 -0.19
C SER A 154 -1.92 -9.84 0.78
N ILE A 155 -0.85 -10.53 0.39
CA ILE A 155 -0.21 -11.53 1.23
C ILE A 155 0.49 -10.82 2.38
N ALA A 156 0.26 -11.30 3.61
CA ALA A 156 0.78 -10.72 4.84
C ALA A 156 2.04 -11.43 5.37
N SER A 157 2.40 -12.59 4.79
CA SER A 157 3.59 -13.37 5.11
C SER A 157 4.72 -13.13 4.09
N SER A 158 5.97 -13.38 4.49
CA SER A 158 7.10 -13.52 3.55
C SER A 158 6.92 -14.74 2.64
N ALA A 159 7.75 -14.90 1.60
CA ALA A 159 7.71 -16.05 0.70
C ALA A 159 7.87 -17.41 1.42
N LEU A 160 8.58 -17.43 2.56
CA LEU A 160 8.71 -18.63 3.38
C LEU A 160 7.46 -18.94 4.21
N GLY A 161 6.49 -18.04 4.27
CA GLY A 161 5.32 -18.16 5.13
C GLY A 161 5.66 -17.91 6.61
N ASP A 162 4.63 -17.79 7.45
CA ASP A 162 4.83 -17.50 8.89
C ASP A 162 5.53 -18.65 9.64
N PHE A 163 5.53 -19.86 9.07
CA PHE A 163 6.21 -21.04 9.62
C PHE A 163 7.63 -21.26 9.06
N GLY A 164 8.08 -20.44 8.10
CA GLY A 164 9.43 -20.53 7.53
C GLY A 164 9.68 -21.72 6.60
N ASP A 165 8.66 -22.49 6.22
CA ASP A 165 8.78 -23.73 5.45
C ASP A 165 8.36 -23.62 3.99
N SER A 166 7.96 -22.43 3.54
CA SER A 166 7.39 -22.13 2.21
C SER A 166 6.10 -22.90 1.89
N LYS A 167 5.43 -23.47 2.89
CA LYS A 167 4.20 -24.25 2.71
C LYS A 167 2.97 -23.53 3.21
N THR A 168 3.10 -22.28 3.65
CA THR A 168 1.97 -21.51 4.19
C THR A 168 1.87 -20.12 3.56
N VAL A 169 0.66 -19.57 3.57
CA VAL A 169 0.37 -18.21 3.14
C VAL A 169 -0.56 -17.54 4.15
N SER A 170 -0.27 -16.30 4.49
CA SER A 170 -1.04 -15.57 5.50
C SER A 170 -1.73 -14.35 4.94
N LEU A 171 -2.92 -14.05 5.46
CA LEU A 171 -3.70 -12.87 5.11
C LEU A 171 -3.98 -12.00 6.32
N CYS A 172 -4.18 -10.71 6.06
CA CYS A 172 -4.70 -9.73 7.01
C CYS A 172 -6.05 -9.23 6.49
N VAL A 173 -7.15 -9.62 7.13
CA VAL A 173 -8.51 -9.41 6.62
C VAL A 173 -9.33 -8.62 7.61
N LYS A 174 -9.85 -7.47 7.18
CA LYS A 174 -10.84 -6.70 7.94
C LYS A 174 -12.26 -7.20 7.61
N ARG A 175 -13.06 -7.47 8.64
CA ARG A 175 -14.46 -7.82 8.48
C ARG A 175 -15.23 -6.60 7.97
N LEU A 176 -15.79 -6.69 6.76
CA LEU A 176 -16.61 -5.63 6.18
C LEU A 176 -18.07 -5.79 6.64
N ILE A 177 -18.54 -4.82 7.41
CA ILE A 177 -19.94 -4.63 7.79
C ILE A 177 -20.26 -3.15 7.59
N TYR A 178 -21.36 -2.85 6.91
CA TYR A 178 -21.84 -1.49 6.71
C TYR A 178 -23.36 -1.45 6.66
N THR A 179 -23.94 -0.29 6.93
CA THR A 179 -25.38 -0.07 6.81
C THR A 179 -25.67 0.53 5.44
N ASN A 180 -26.62 -0.04 4.69
CA ASN A 180 -27.04 0.52 3.40
C ASN A 180 -27.96 1.75 3.58
N GLU A 181 -28.32 2.41 2.48
CA GLU A 181 -29.22 3.57 2.50
C GLU A 181 -30.61 3.24 3.06
N ASN A 182 -31.01 1.97 3.00
CA ASN A 182 -32.28 1.47 3.55
C ASN A 182 -32.21 1.16 5.06
N GLY A 183 -31.06 1.37 5.71
CA GLY A 183 -30.86 1.06 7.13
C GLY A 183 -30.56 -0.41 7.43
N GLU A 184 -30.40 -1.26 6.42
CA GLU A 184 -30.11 -2.68 6.58
C GLU A 184 -28.61 -2.92 6.74
N LEU A 185 -28.26 -3.81 7.67
CA LEU A 185 -26.87 -4.18 7.93
C LEU A 185 -26.39 -5.21 6.90
N VAL A 186 -25.48 -4.78 6.03
CA VAL A 186 -24.91 -5.59 4.95
C VAL A 186 -23.54 -6.12 5.36
N LYS A 187 -23.38 -7.43 5.23
CA LYS A 187 -22.11 -8.14 5.47
C LYS A 187 -21.40 -8.40 4.14
N GLY A 188 -20.12 -8.01 4.06
CA GLY A 188 -19.29 -8.36 2.92
C GLY A 188 -19.08 -9.87 2.84
N VAL A 189 -19.48 -10.49 1.72
CA VAL A 189 -19.51 -11.96 1.55
C VAL A 189 -18.15 -12.61 1.85
N CYS A 190 -17.09 -12.19 1.15
CA CYS A 190 -15.79 -12.85 1.24
C CYS A 190 -15.05 -12.56 2.55
N SER A 191 -15.12 -11.32 3.06
CA SER A 191 -14.45 -10.96 4.31
C SER A 191 -15.10 -11.65 5.51
N ASN A 192 -16.44 -11.75 5.55
CA ASN A 192 -17.11 -12.46 6.64
C ASN A 192 -16.86 -13.97 6.54
N PHE A 193 -16.93 -14.54 5.33
CA PHE A 193 -16.53 -15.93 5.09
C PHE A 193 -15.14 -16.23 5.67
N LEU A 194 -14.13 -15.41 5.34
CA LEU A 194 -12.75 -15.59 5.81
C LEU A 194 -12.62 -15.41 7.33
N CYS A 195 -13.24 -14.38 7.91
CA CYS A 195 -13.16 -14.14 9.36
C CYS A 195 -13.89 -15.22 10.17
N ASP A 196 -14.90 -15.89 9.60
CA ASP A 196 -15.66 -16.96 10.27
C ASP A 196 -15.04 -18.36 10.06
N LEU A 197 -13.92 -18.46 9.32
CA LEU A 197 -13.26 -19.74 9.06
C LEU A 197 -12.75 -20.39 10.34
N LYS A 198 -12.93 -21.71 10.41
CA LYS A 198 -12.37 -22.55 11.48
C LYS A 198 -11.13 -23.27 10.98
N PRO A 199 -10.15 -23.55 11.86
CA PRO A 199 -9.03 -24.44 11.53
C PRO A 199 -9.52 -25.77 10.95
N GLY A 200 -8.85 -26.26 9.92
CA GLY A 200 -9.20 -27.46 9.15
C GLY A 200 -10.13 -27.21 7.95
N TYR A 201 -10.78 -26.05 7.85
CA TYR A 201 -11.69 -25.76 6.74
C TYR A 201 -10.95 -25.51 5.43
N GLU A 202 -11.53 -25.96 4.32
CA GLU A 202 -10.95 -25.84 2.97
C GLU A 202 -11.29 -24.51 2.32
N VAL A 203 -10.33 -23.89 1.64
CA VAL A 203 -10.47 -22.56 1.02
C VAL A 203 -9.96 -22.59 -0.41
N LYS A 204 -10.77 -22.07 -1.34
CA LYS A 204 -10.40 -21.91 -2.75
C LYS A 204 -9.52 -20.68 -2.94
N ILE A 205 -8.25 -20.91 -3.29
CA ILE A 205 -7.22 -19.89 -3.49
C ILE A 205 -6.85 -19.81 -4.97
N THR A 206 -6.60 -18.60 -5.45
CA THR A 206 -6.16 -18.27 -6.81
C THR A 206 -4.94 -17.36 -6.76
N GLY A 207 -4.19 -17.28 -7.85
CA GLY A 207 -2.97 -16.47 -7.95
C GLY A 207 -1.70 -17.33 -7.94
N PRO A 208 -0.55 -16.80 -7.47
CA PRO A 208 -0.34 -15.42 -6.99
C PRO A 208 -0.63 -14.36 -8.07
N VAL A 209 -0.89 -13.11 -7.69
CA VAL A 209 -1.06 -12.00 -8.64
C VAL A 209 -0.32 -10.74 -8.18
N GLY A 210 -0.02 -9.85 -9.12
CA GLY A 210 0.63 -8.58 -8.86
C GLY A 210 2.15 -8.61 -9.05
N LYS A 211 2.67 -7.49 -9.57
CA LYS A 211 4.11 -7.19 -9.71
C LYS A 211 4.46 -5.77 -9.25
N GLU A 212 3.45 -4.95 -8.94
CA GLU A 212 3.65 -3.53 -8.63
C GLU A 212 4.31 -3.33 -7.27
N MET A 213 3.94 -4.13 -6.28
CA MET A 213 4.45 -4.01 -4.91
C MET A 213 5.62 -4.96 -4.65
N LEU A 214 6.40 -5.35 -5.66
CA LEU A 214 7.59 -6.19 -5.44
C LEU A 214 8.71 -5.38 -4.77
N MET A 215 9.47 -6.06 -3.90
CA MET A 215 10.65 -5.49 -3.25
C MET A 215 11.73 -5.07 -4.26
N PRO A 216 12.52 -4.02 -3.98
CA PRO A 216 13.70 -3.69 -4.78
C PRO A 216 14.74 -4.82 -4.73
N LYS A 217 15.57 -4.92 -5.77
CA LYS A 217 16.72 -5.85 -5.78
C LYS A 217 17.85 -5.38 -4.86
N ASP A 218 18.00 -4.06 -4.68
CA ASP A 218 19.09 -3.47 -3.91
C ASP A 218 18.87 -3.66 -2.40
N PRO A 219 19.74 -4.41 -1.70
CA PRO A 219 19.63 -4.64 -0.26
C PRO A 219 19.93 -3.39 0.58
N ASN A 220 20.53 -2.34 0.01
CA ASN A 220 20.84 -1.08 0.69
C ASN A 220 19.80 0.01 0.41
N ALA A 221 18.72 -0.32 -0.30
CA ALA A 221 17.69 0.65 -0.66
C ALA A 221 17.01 1.25 0.58
N THR A 222 16.65 2.53 0.47
CA THR A 222 15.72 3.14 1.44
C THR A 222 14.29 2.80 1.03
N ILE A 223 13.57 2.09 1.90
CA ILE A 223 12.22 1.61 1.65
C ILE A 223 11.26 2.32 2.60
N ILE A 224 10.51 3.28 2.04
CA ILE A 224 9.49 4.03 2.77
C ILE A 224 8.13 3.36 2.52
N MET A 225 7.49 2.91 3.59
CA MET A 225 6.25 2.15 3.56
C MET A 225 5.14 2.98 4.18
N LEU A 226 4.12 3.32 3.39
CA LEU A 226 2.98 4.12 3.82
C LEU A 226 1.73 3.25 3.75
N GLY A 227 1.18 2.87 4.91
CA GLY A 227 0.04 1.96 5.00
C GLY A 227 -1.07 2.50 5.89
N THR A 228 -2.31 2.11 5.58
CA THR A 228 -3.49 2.38 6.42
C THR A 228 -4.29 1.09 6.63
N GLY A 229 -4.60 0.74 7.88
CA GLY A 229 -5.32 -0.50 8.21
C GLY A 229 -4.68 -1.74 7.59
N THR A 230 -5.48 -2.56 6.89
CA THR A 230 -5.02 -3.80 6.22
C THR A 230 -4.00 -3.58 5.10
N GLY A 231 -3.77 -2.33 4.69
CA GLY A 231 -2.68 -1.96 3.79
C GLY A 231 -1.28 -2.26 4.35
N VAL A 232 -1.17 -2.65 5.63
CA VAL A 232 0.07 -3.12 6.25
C VAL A 232 0.52 -4.50 5.75
N ALA A 233 -0.37 -5.31 5.19
CA ALA A 233 -0.07 -6.70 4.80
C ALA A 233 1.22 -6.87 3.94
N PRO A 234 1.39 -6.17 2.80
CA PRO A 234 2.61 -6.32 2.01
C PRO A 234 3.85 -5.80 2.75
N PHE A 235 3.70 -4.83 3.66
CA PHE A 235 4.82 -4.32 4.44
C PHE A 235 5.24 -5.27 5.55
N ARG A 236 4.29 -5.99 6.18
CA ARG A 236 4.62 -7.10 7.08
C ARG A 236 5.44 -8.16 6.33
N SER A 237 5.01 -8.54 5.14
CA SER A 237 5.72 -9.47 4.25
C SER A 237 7.16 -9.02 3.97
N PHE A 238 7.35 -7.72 3.66
CA PHE A 238 8.67 -7.12 3.42
C PHE A 238 9.55 -7.17 4.67
N LEU A 239 9.01 -6.71 5.80
CA LEU A 239 9.73 -6.57 7.05
C LEU A 239 10.15 -7.93 7.62
N TRP A 240 9.32 -8.96 7.47
CA TRP A 240 9.68 -10.33 7.82
C TRP A 240 10.93 -10.79 7.05
N LYS A 241 10.94 -10.62 5.74
CA LYS A 241 12.11 -10.95 4.92
C LYS A 241 13.36 -10.14 5.26
N MET A 242 13.19 -8.87 5.63
CA MET A 242 14.31 -7.97 5.96
C MET A 242 14.92 -8.27 7.33
N PHE A 243 14.10 -8.56 8.34
CA PHE A 243 14.53 -8.53 9.74
C PHE A 243 14.38 -9.87 10.48
N PHE A 244 13.46 -10.74 10.06
CA PHE A 244 13.27 -12.05 10.70
C PHE A 244 13.96 -13.20 9.97
N GLU A 245 14.27 -13.03 8.70
CA GLU A 245 14.84 -14.08 7.86
C GLU A 245 16.29 -13.81 7.51
N LYS A 246 17.06 -14.88 7.34
CA LYS A 246 18.42 -14.81 6.81
C LYS A 246 18.43 -15.47 5.44
N HIS A 247 18.65 -14.66 4.40
CA HIS A 247 18.84 -15.14 3.04
C HIS A 247 20.30 -14.93 2.62
N GLU A 248 20.90 -15.90 1.94
CA GLU A 248 22.28 -15.81 1.46
C GLU A 248 22.42 -14.78 0.33
N ASP A 249 21.38 -14.65 -0.50
CA ASP A 249 21.31 -13.76 -1.65
C ASP A 249 20.74 -12.36 -1.33
N TYR A 250 20.15 -12.17 -0.14
CA TYR A 250 19.54 -10.90 0.26
C TYR A 250 19.68 -10.64 1.77
N GLN A 251 20.55 -9.71 2.14
CA GLN A 251 20.67 -9.21 3.51
C GLN A 251 20.41 -7.72 3.52
N PHE A 252 19.26 -7.31 4.06
CA PHE A 252 18.86 -5.91 4.07
C PHE A 252 19.76 -5.10 5.01
N ASN A 253 20.44 -4.10 4.46
CA ASN A 253 21.32 -3.16 5.18
C ASN A 253 20.93 -1.69 4.90
N GLY A 254 19.79 -1.48 4.24
CA GLY A 254 19.25 -0.16 3.97
C GLY A 254 18.44 0.41 5.14
N LEU A 255 17.60 1.40 4.84
CA LEU A 255 16.69 2.02 5.79
C LEU A 255 15.25 1.62 5.46
N ALA A 256 14.58 0.92 6.37
CA ALA A 256 13.14 0.65 6.28
C ALA A 256 12.38 1.63 7.19
N TRP A 257 11.41 2.37 6.63
CA TRP A 257 10.61 3.32 7.40
C TRP A 257 9.12 3.08 7.18
N LEU A 258 8.44 2.54 8.20
CA LEU A 258 7.00 2.26 8.17
C LEU A 258 6.20 3.40 8.84
N PHE A 259 5.20 3.91 8.12
CA PHE A 259 4.14 4.75 8.66
C PHE A 259 2.81 4.01 8.53
N LEU A 260 2.20 3.69 9.67
CA LEU A 260 0.92 2.99 9.73
C LEU A 260 -0.16 3.87 10.35
N GLY A 261 -1.16 4.24 9.55
CA GLY A 261 -2.35 4.97 10.01
C GLY A 261 -3.47 4.02 10.45
N VAL A 262 -3.91 4.14 11.70
CA VAL A 262 -5.05 3.41 12.27
C VAL A 262 -5.92 4.35 13.11
N PRO A 263 -7.23 4.09 13.27
CA PRO A 263 -8.13 5.00 13.98
C PRO A 263 -7.94 5.00 15.50
N THR A 264 -7.57 3.85 16.08
CA THR A 264 -7.43 3.67 17.54
C THR A 264 -6.20 2.83 17.86
N SER A 265 -5.70 2.91 19.09
CA SER A 265 -4.60 2.06 19.58
C SER A 265 -4.95 0.57 19.53
N SER A 266 -6.22 0.22 19.78
CA SER A 266 -6.75 -1.13 19.66
C SER A 266 -6.85 -1.66 18.22
N SER A 267 -6.70 -0.77 17.24
CA SER A 267 -6.63 -1.11 15.82
C SER A 267 -5.19 -1.24 15.31
N LEU A 268 -4.17 -1.11 16.17
CA LEU A 268 -2.76 -1.28 15.78
C LEU A 268 -2.49 -2.74 15.44
N LEU A 269 -2.32 -3.02 14.15
CA LEU A 269 -2.07 -4.36 13.63
C LEU A 269 -0.59 -4.71 13.76
N TYR A 270 -0.29 -5.93 14.24
CA TYR A 270 1.08 -6.47 14.36
C TYR A 270 2.03 -5.60 15.19
N LYS A 271 1.50 -4.86 16.17
CA LYS A 271 2.28 -3.94 17.00
C LYS A 271 3.50 -4.61 17.63
N GLU A 272 3.31 -5.77 18.26
CA GLU A 272 4.37 -6.51 18.95
C GLU A 272 5.47 -6.98 17.98
N GLU A 273 5.10 -7.47 16.79
CA GLU A 273 6.07 -7.88 15.77
C GLU A 273 6.93 -6.68 15.33
N PHE A 274 6.32 -5.52 15.07
CA PHE A 274 7.05 -4.33 14.61
C PHE A 274 7.88 -3.69 15.73
N GLU A 275 7.45 -3.74 16.98
CA GLU A 275 8.23 -3.28 18.12
C GLU A 275 9.46 -4.17 18.35
N PHE A 276 9.37 -5.47 18.05
CA PHE A 276 10.51 -6.38 18.13
C PHE A 276 11.56 -6.12 17.03
N MET A 277 11.14 -5.66 15.85
CA MET A 277 12.06 -5.36 14.73
C MET A 277 12.87 -4.06 14.91
N LYS A 278 12.49 -3.23 15.88
CA LYS A 278 13.10 -1.92 16.12
C LYS A 278 14.34 -2.02 17.00
#